data_AF-A0A7S4WID6-F1
#
_entry.id   AF-A0A7S4WID6-F1
#
_cell.length_a   1.000
_cell.length_b   1.000
_cell.length_c   1.000
_cell.angle_alpha   90.00
_cell.angle_beta   90.00
_cell.angle_gamma   90.00
#
_symmetry.space_group_name_H-M   'P 1'
#
loop_
_entity.id
_entity.type
_entity.pdbx_description
1 polymer ?
#
loop_
_entity_poly.entity_id
_entity_poly.type
_entity_poly.pdbx_seq_one_letter_code
_entity_poly.pdbx_strand_id
1 'polypeptide(L)'
;HFIMMEAAGGGDMGDYMQSSDNLALFLGMLRGVKELHDRNLVHRDLKPANVLVSSGCGEAAACTAKVADLGLACSLLESAVGAPRCFKGDVVGTPVYMSPEAWDGKNSRKNDVWAMGLMLYKMKFGHLPPRIESASLPGLTEMRIRKFDILADEDYKSLPASEWKDVLAGMLAKEKDDRWSSAEALEKVEAWGAGGFADRASGPVPELPECFGKTAA
;
A
#
# COMPACT_ATOMS: atom_id res chain seq x y z
N HIS A 1 -19.88 2.32 -20.82
CA HIS A 1 -18.55 2.92 -21.07
C HIS A 1 -17.52 1.81 -20.91
N PHE A 2 -16.60 1.66 -21.86
CA PHE A 2 -15.47 0.72 -21.75
C PHE A 2 -14.18 1.52 -21.78
N ILE A 3 -13.20 1.12 -20.97
CA ILE A 3 -11.85 1.71 -20.96
C ILE A 3 -10.89 0.59 -21.39
N MET A 4 -10.11 0.82 -22.45
CA MET A 4 -9.05 -0.09 -22.87
C MET A 4 -7.72 0.34 -22.27
N MET A 5 -6.96 -0.61 -21.72
CA MET A 5 -5.70 -0.36 -20.99
C MET A 5 -4.66 -1.40 -21.41
N GLU A 6 -3.38 -1.11 -21.19
CA GLU A 6 -2.30 -2.10 -21.33
C GLU A 6 -2.55 -3.27 -20.37
N ALA A 7 -2.38 -4.51 -20.85
CA ALA A 7 -2.54 -5.70 -20.02
C ALA A 7 -1.32 -5.90 -19.09
N ALA A 8 -1.55 -5.89 -17.78
CA ALA A 8 -0.60 -6.37 -16.79
C ALA A 8 -0.93 -7.83 -16.45
N GLY A 9 -0.25 -8.77 -17.11
CA GLY A 9 -0.61 -10.19 -17.02
C GLY A 9 -0.03 -10.93 -15.81
N GLY A 10 0.54 -10.24 -14.82
CA GLY A 10 1.09 -10.84 -13.59
C GLY A 10 0.09 -10.95 -12.44
N GLY A 11 -1.14 -10.46 -12.59
CA GLY A 11 -2.10 -10.35 -11.49
C GLY A 11 -1.95 -9.04 -10.73
N ASP A 12 -2.43 -9.01 -9.49
CA ASP A 12 -2.37 -7.84 -8.62
C ASP A 12 -1.44 -8.06 -7.42
N MET A 13 -1.05 -6.98 -6.76
CA MET A 13 -0.07 -7.00 -5.67
C MET A 13 -0.53 -7.86 -4.49
N GLY A 14 -1.83 -8.13 -4.37
CA GLY A 14 -2.42 -9.04 -3.38
C GLY A 14 -1.79 -10.44 -3.43
N ASP A 15 -1.51 -10.93 -4.64
CA ASP A 15 -0.90 -12.24 -4.87
C ASP A 15 0.58 -12.30 -4.44
N TYR A 16 1.22 -11.13 -4.28
CA TYR A 16 2.66 -11.00 -4.03
C TYR A 16 2.97 -10.42 -2.64
N MET A 17 1.97 -10.17 -1.80
CA MET A 17 2.16 -9.52 -0.48
C MET A 17 3.15 -10.28 0.42
N GLN A 18 3.23 -11.61 0.27
CA GLN A 18 4.12 -12.49 1.04
C GLN A 18 5.36 -12.95 0.24
N SER A 19 5.59 -12.43 -0.96
CA SER A 19 6.75 -12.77 -1.78
C SER A 19 8.03 -12.10 -1.29
N SER A 20 9.19 -12.68 -1.63
CA SER A 20 10.51 -12.08 -1.33
C SER A 20 10.77 -10.76 -2.06
N ASP A 21 10.08 -10.51 -3.18
CA ASP A 21 10.24 -9.32 -4.02
C ASP A 21 9.31 -8.16 -3.64
N ASN A 22 8.63 -8.27 -2.49
CA ASN A 22 7.62 -7.32 -2.02
C ASN A 22 8.12 -5.86 -1.96
N LEU A 23 9.39 -5.62 -1.62
CA LEU A 23 9.95 -4.28 -1.53
C LEU A 23 10.16 -3.62 -2.91
N ALA A 24 10.59 -4.39 -3.92
CA ALA A 24 10.74 -3.87 -5.29
C ALA A 24 9.37 -3.49 -5.88
N LEU A 25 8.35 -4.31 -5.63
CA LEU A 25 6.97 -3.99 -5.97
C LEU A 25 6.47 -2.75 -5.21
N PHE A 26 6.77 -2.64 -3.92
CA PHE A 26 6.41 -1.48 -3.10
C PHE A 26 7.07 -0.19 -3.60
N LEU A 27 8.35 -0.24 -4.00
CA LEU A 27 9.04 0.87 -4.64
C LEU A 27 8.38 1.29 -5.96
N GLY A 28 7.98 0.33 -6.79
CA GLY A 28 7.23 0.60 -8.03
C GLY A 28 5.91 1.33 -7.76
N MET A 29 5.14 0.86 -6.76
CA MET A 29 3.91 1.52 -6.31
C MET A 29 4.19 2.94 -5.81
N LEU A 30 5.18 3.15 -4.94
CA LEU A 30 5.55 4.48 -4.41
C LEU A 30 5.89 5.46 -5.53
N ARG A 31 6.66 5.03 -6.54
CA ARG A 31 6.99 5.84 -7.71
C ARG A 31 5.73 6.24 -8.50
N GLY A 32 4.82 5.29 -8.73
CA GLY A 32 3.55 5.54 -9.41
C GLY A 32 2.66 6.54 -8.65
N VAL A 33 2.53 6.37 -7.33
CA VAL A 33 1.73 7.29 -6.49
C VAL A 33 2.38 8.67 -6.40
N LYS A 34 3.71 8.74 -6.29
CA LYS A 34 4.43 10.02 -6.34
C LYS A 34 4.16 10.76 -7.65
N GLU A 35 4.18 10.08 -8.79
CA GLU A 35 3.88 10.70 -10.09
C GLU A 35 2.46 11.30 -10.13
N LEU A 36 1.46 10.60 -9.58
CA LEU A 36 0.11 11.14 -9.41
C LEU A 36 0.12 12.41 -8.54
N HIS A 37 0.80 12.34 -7.40
CA HIS A 37 0.89 13.43 -6.43
C HIS A 37 1.59 14.67 -6.97
N ASP A 38 2.64 14.51 -7.77
CA ASP A 38 3.38 15.60 -8.43
C ASP A 38 2.46 16.33 -9.44
N ARG A 39 1.48 15.63 -10.02
CA ARG A 39 0.42 16.19 -10.87
C ARG A 39 -0.81 16.69 -10.10
N ASN A 40 -0.73 16.76 -8.77
CA ASN A 40 -1.82 17.13 -7.87
C ASN A 40 -3.06 16.22 -7.95
N LEU A 41 -2.88 14.97 -8.39
CA LEU A 41 -3.89 13.93 -8.36
C LEU A 41 -3.74 13.12 -7.07
N VAL A 42 -4.86 12.66 -6.52
CA VAL A 42 -4.95 11.72 -5.40
C VAL A 42 -5.77 10.53 -5.85
N HIS A 43 -5.32 9.32 -5.55
CA HIS A 43 -5.92 8.05 -5.97
C HIS A 43 -7.18 7.71 -5.17
N ARG A 44 -7.14 7.86 -3.84
CA ARG A 44 -8.24 7.64 -2.87
C ARG A 44 -8.73 6.20 -2.68
N ASP A 45 -8.37 5.26 -3.55
CA ASP A 45 -8.66 3.82 -3.34
C ASP A 45 -7.45 2.91 -3.51
N LEU A 46 -6.31 3.26 -2.90
CA LEU A 46 -5.15 2.38 -2.92
C LEU A 46 -5.39 1.16 -2.03
N LYS A 47 -5.18 -0.02 -2.61
CA LYS A 47 -5.25 -1.35 -2.00
C LYS A 47 -4.50 -2.33 -2.89
N PRO A 48 -4.15 -3.55 -2.41
CA PRO A 48 -3.39 -4.50 -3.21
C PRO A 48 -4.02 -4.82 -4.58
N ALA A 49 -5.35 -4.96 -4.64
CA ALA A 49 -6.08 -5.21 -5.88
C ALA A 49 -5.98 -4.08 -6.94
N ASN A 50 -5.61 -2.86 -6.53
CA ASN A 50 -5.48 -1.70 -7.41
C ASN A 50 -4.01 -1.42 -7.78
N VAL A 51 -3.11 -2.38 -7.54
CA VAL A 51 -1.70 -2.31 -7.93
C VAL A 51 -1.40 -3.56 -8.75
N LEU A 52 -1.22 -3.38 -10.06
CA LEU A 52 -1.01 -4.48 -10.99
C LEU A 52 0.48 -4.82 -11.08
N VAL A 53 0.78 -6.10 -11.28
CA VAL A 53 2.15 -6.60 -11.42
C VAL A 53 2.38 -7.02 -12.88
N SER A 54 3.53 -6.62 -13.45
CA SER A 54 3.93 -7.03 -14.79
C SER A 54 4.15 -8.54 -14.89
N SER A 55 3.84 -9.14 -16.04
CA SER A 55 4.15 -10.54 -16.33
C SER A 55 5.65 -10.85 -16.21
N GLY A 56 5.99 -12.10 -15.89
CA GLY A 56 7.39 -12.56 -15.76
C GLY A 56 8.01 -12.31 -14.39
N CYS A 57 7.21 -11.92 -13.39
CA CYS A 57 7.66 -11.78 -12.02
C CYS A 57 8.06 -13.15 -11.45
N GLY A 58 9.32 -13.31 -11.02
CA GLY A 58 9.90 -14.58 -10.56
C GLY A 58 10.86 -15.27 -11.55
N GLU A 59 10.94 -14.82 -12.79
CA GLU A 59 12.04 -15.17 -13.71
C GLU A 59 13.04 -14.01 -13.78
N ALA A 60 14.17 -14.14 -14.50
CA ALA A 60 15.30 -13.20 -14.51
C ALA A 60 14.99 -11.71 -14.87
N ALA A 61 13.72 -11.35 -15.07
CA ALA A 61 13.23 -9.99 -15.25
C ALA A 61 12.79 -9.35 -13.92
N ALA A 62 13.11 -8.06 -13.75
CA ALA A 62 12.66 -7.31 -12.58
C ALA A 62 11.13 -7.15 -12.59
N CYS A 63 10.48 -7.60 -11.51
CA CYS A 63 9.06 -7.36 -11.28
C CYS A 63 8.77 -5.86 -11.20
N THR A 64 7.77 -5.38 -11.94
CA THR A 64 7.33 -3.98 -11.86
C THR A 64 5.88 -3.90 -11.40
N ALA A 65 5.61 -2.97 -10.47
CA ALA A 65 4.27 -2.64 -10.00
C ALA A 65 3.77 -1.38 -10.71
N LYS A 66 2.51 -1.40 -11.14
CA LYS A 66 1.80 -0.28 -11.77
C LYS A 66 0.54 0.04 -10.98
N VAL A 67 0.39 1.29 -10.56
CA VAL A 67 -0.85 1.77 -9.91
C VAL A 67 -1.98 1.79 -10.95
N ALA A 68 -3.13 1.24 -10.62
CA ALA A 68 -4.28 1.08 -11.50
C ALA A 68 -5.58 1.49 -10.81
N ASP A 69 -6.67 1.54 -11.57
CA ASP A 69 -8.01 1.97 -11.11
C ASP A 69 -8.07 3.40 -10.56
N LEU A 70 -7.98 4.36 -11.48
CA LEU A 70 -8.17 5.79 -11.20
C LEU A 70 -9.66 6.20 -11.14
N GLY A 71 -10.60 5.25 -10.96
CA GLY A 71 -12.03 5.53 -10.96
C GLY A 71 -12.48 6.50 -9.86
N LEU A 72 -11.76 6.54 -8.74
CA LEU A 72 -11.97 7.47 -7.64
C LEU A 72 -10.94 8.60 -7.58
N ALA A 73 -9.97 8.60 -8.50
CA ALA A 73 -8.90 9.59 -8.49
C ALA A 73 -9.45 11.00 -8.80
N CYS A 74 -8.88 12.02 -8.17
CA CYS A 74 -9.31 13.40 -8.38
C CYS A 74 -8.16 14.40 -8.22
N SER A 75 -8.33 15.57 -8.82
CA SER A 75 -7.42 16.71 -8.71
C SER A 75 -7.73 17.56 -7.47
N LEU A 76 -6.67 17.90 -6.72
CA LEU A 76 -6.71 18.89 -5.65
C LEU A 76 -6.71 20.33 -6.17
N LEU A 77 -6.33 20.55 -7.42
CA LEU A 77 -6.40 21.86 -8.07
C LEU A 77 -7.79 22.10 -8.66
N GLU A 78 -8.33 23.28 -8.40
CA GLU A 78 -9.63 23.74 -8.91
C GLU A 78 -9.64 23.91 -10.45
N SER A 79 -8.49 24.21 -11.04
CA SER A 79 -8.33 24.50 -12.47
C SER A 79 -7.72 23.36 -13.28
N ALA A 80 -7.68 22.13 -12.75
CA ALA A 80 -7.10 21.01 -13.50
C ALA A 80 -7.94 20.63 -14.71
N VAL A 81 -7.29 20.56 -15.88
CA VAL A 81 -7.92 20.14 -17.14
C VAL A 81 -7.73 18.63 -17.29
N GLY A 82 -8.82 17.90 -17.54
CA GLY A 82 -8.77 16.47 -17.85
C GLY A 82 -8.80 15.52 -16.64
N ALA A 83 -9.00 16.03 -15.42
CA ALA A 83 -9.23 15.22 -14.23
C ALA A 83 -10.43 15.75 -13.43
N PRO A 84 -11.25 14.89 -12.82
CA PRO A 84 -12.34 15.33 -11.97
C PRO A 84 -11.79 16.04 -10.72
N ARG A 85 -12.48 17.09 -10.27
CA ARG A 85 -12.10 17.84 -9.06
C ARG A 85 -12.48 17.04 -7.80
N CYS A 86 -11.62 17.07 -6.79
CA CYS A 86 -11.97 16.55 -5.47
C CYS A 86 -13.04 17.44 -4.80
N PHE A 87 -14.17 16.86 -4.38
CA PHE A 87 -15.18 17.59 -3.63
C PHE A 87 -14.96 17.44 -2.13
N LYS A 88 -15.16 18.54 -1.39
CA LYS A 88 -15.10 18.52 0.08
C LYS A 88 -16.31 17.77 0.61
N GLY A 89 -16.09 16.82 1.52
CA GLY A 89 -17.15 15.97 2.08
C GLY A 89 -17.27 14.60 1.40
N ASP A 90 -16.51 14.33 0.35
CA ASP A 90 -16.45 13.00 -0.26
C ASP A 90 -15.80 12.00 0.69
N VAL A 91 -16.58 11.03 1.17
CA VAL A 91 -16.09 9.87 1.92
C VAL A 91 -16.15 8.66 1.00
N VAL A 92 -15.02 8.37 0.35
CA VAL A 92 -14.90 7.30 -0.67
C VAL A 92 -13.64 6.48 -0.46
N GLY A 93 -13.61 5.29 -1.05
CA GLY A 93 -12.50 4.34 -0.98
C GLY A 93 -12.85 3.08 -0.19
N THR A 94 -11.89 2.17 -0.08
CA THR A 94 -12.04 0.92 0.65
C THR A 94 -11.84 1.17 2.16
N PRO A 95 -12.87 0.96 3.02
CA PRO A 95 -12.87 1.43 4.41
C PRO A 95 -11.62 1.11 5.24
N VAL A 96 -11.05 -0.09 5.10
CA VAL A 96 -9.89 -0.52 5.89
C VAL A 96 -8.59 0.20 5.51
N TYR A 97 -8.50 0.78 4.31
CA TYR A 97 -7.32 1.51 3.83
C TYR A 97 -7.46 3.04 3.95
N MET A 98 -8.62 3.54 4.39
CA MET A 98 -8.87 4.98 4.48
C MET A 98 -8.14 5.60 5.69
N SER A 99 -7.47 6.73 5.47
CA SER A 99 -6.87 7.52 6.57
C SER A 99 -7.94 8.15 7.48
N PRO A 100 -7.63 8.50 8.74
CA PRO A 100 -8.59 9.11 9.67
C PRO A 100 -9.30 10.35 9.10
N GLU A 101 -8.57 11.24 8.43
CA GLU A 101 -9.11 12.47 7.87
C GLU A 101 -9.93 12.27 6.58
N ALA A 102 -9.76 11.14 5.88
CA ALA A 102 -10.59 10.80 4.71
C ALA A 102 -12.05 10.53 5.12
N TRP A 103 -12.26 10.02 6.35
CA TRP A 103 -13.60 9.87 6.94
C TRP A 103 -14.27 11.22 7.25
N ASP A 104 -13.49 12.30 7.38
CA ASP A 104 -14.02 13.67 7.49
C ASP A 104 -14.31 14.30 6.10
N GLY A 105 -14.11 13.55 5.01
CA GLY A 105 -14.19 14.06 3.64
C GLY A 105 -13.08 15.04 3.27
N LYS A 106 -11.92 14.94 3.94
CA LYS A 106 -10.73 15.76 3.66
C LYS A 106 -9.80 15.01 2.71
N ASN A 107 -9.80 15.43 1.45
CA ASN A 107 -8.91 14.88 0.44
C ASN A 107 -7.48 15.45 0.58
N SER A 108 -6.48 14.58 0.52
CA SER A 108 -5.06 14.90 0.64
C SER A 108 -4.22 13.80 0.00
N ARG A 109 -3.07 14.17 -0.58
CA ARG A 109 -2.01 13.21 -0.99
C ARG A 109 -1.59 12.28 0.15
N LYS A 110 -1.65 12.76 1.39
CA LYS A 110 -1.29 11.96 2.59
C LYS A 110 -2.31 10.84 2.89
N ASN A 111 -3.50 10.87 2.29
CA ASN A 111 -4.46 9.75 2.40
C ASN A 111 -3.92 8.50 1.70
N ASP A 112 -3.34 8.69 0.50
CA ASP A 112 -2.73 7.61 -0.28
C ASP A 112 -1.48 7.04 0.42
N VAL A 113 -0.69 7.90 1.08
CA VAL A 113 0.48 7.46 1.87
C VAL A 113 0.07 6.55 3.04
N TRP A 114 -1.03 6.87 3.73
CA TRP A 114 -1.57 6.02 4.78
C TRP A 114 -1.96 4.64 4.24
N ALA A 115 -2.67 4.59 3.11
CA ALA A 115 -3.07 3.34 2.48
C ALA A 115 -1.87 2.48 2.10
N MET A 116 -0.83 3.09 1.50
CA MET A 116 0.43 2.40 1.20
C MET A 116 1.14 1.92 2.48
N GLY A 117 1.10 2.70 3.58
CA GLY A 117 1.65 2.27 4.87
C GLY A 117 0.97 1.02 5.42
N LEU A 118 -0.36 0.91 5.27
CA LEU A 118 -1.10 -0.29 5.68
C LEU A 118 -0.79 -1.49 4.77
N MET A 119 -0.57 -1.26 3.47
CA MET A 119 -0.09 -2.30 2.56
C MET A 119 1.32 -2.77 2.94
N LEU A 120 2.24 -1.85 3.29
CA LEU A 120 3.58 -2.20 3.77
C LEU A 120 3.52 -3.00 5.07
N TYR A 121 2.67 -2.60 6.01
CA TYR A 121 2.42 -3.35 7.25
C TYR A 121 1.99 -4.77 6.91
N LYS A 122 1.02 -4.93 6.00
CA LYS A 122 0.54 -6.25 5.58
C LYS A 122 1.62 -7.08 4.87
N MET A 123 2.53 -6.46 4.12
CA MET A 123 3.68 -7.17 3.54
C MET A 123 4.64 -7.67 4.61
N LYS A 124 4.83 -6.90 5.70
CA LYS A 124 5.73 -7.27 6.79
C LYS A 124 5.17 -8.40 7.64
N PHE A 125 3.90 -8.29 8.04
CA PHE A 125 3.30 -9.15 9.05
C PHE A 125 2.35 -10.20 8.46
N GLY A 126 2.03 -10.12 7.17
CA GLY A 126 1.09 -11.02 6.48
C GLY A 126 -0.39 -10.66 6.68
N HIS A 127 -0.69 -9.74 7.60
CA HIS A 127 -2.04 -9.28 7.93
C HIS A 127 -2.06 -7.78 8.17
N LEU A 128 -3.25 -7.15 8.14
CA LEU A 128 -3.39 -5.74 8.55
C LEU A 128 -3.27 -5.63 10.08
N PRO A 129 -3.07 -4.42 10.66
CA PRO A 129 -3.09 -4.27 12.11
C PRO A 129 -4.37 -4.92 12.68
N PRO A 130 -4.29 -5.83 13.68
CA PRO A 130 -5.44 -6.61 14.14
C PRO A 130 -6.64 -5.75 14.55
N ARG A 131 -6.34 -4.53 15.05
CA ARG A 131 -7.33 -3.52 15.39
C ARG A 131 -8.12 -3.05 14.18
N ILE A 132 -7.51 -2.91 13.01
CA ILE A 132 -8.19 -2.48 11.77
C ILE A 132 -8.89 -3.67 11.10
N GLU A 133 -8.21 -4.82 11.00
CA GLU A 133 -8.64 -5.97 10.18
C GLU A 133 -9.98 -6.58 10.64
N SER A 134 -10.23 -6.64 11.95
CA SER A 134 -11.39 -7.35 12.51
C SER A 134 -12.71 -6.56 12.46
N ALA A 135 -12.83 -5.54 11.61
CA ALA A 135 -14.01 -4.69 11.51
C ALA A 135 -14.82 -5.00 10.24
N SER A 136 -16.08 -5.39 10.42
CA SER A 136 -16.99 -5.76 9.31
C SER A 136 -17.92 -4.64 8.86
N LEU A 137 -18.10 -3.59 9.67
CA LEU A 137 -18.99 -2.47 9.37
C LEU A 137 -18.21 -1.15 9.22
N PRO A 138 -18.51 -0.31 8.21
CA PRO A 138 -17.77 0.94 7.95
C PRO A 138 -17.59 1.84 9.18
N GLY A 139 -18.65 2.08 9.96
CA GLY A 139 -18.55 2.93 11.16
C GLY A 139 -17.69 2.33 12.28
N LEU A 140 -17.62 0.99 12.38
CA LEU A 140 -16.70 0.34 13.30
C LEU A 140 -15.26 0.46 12.80
N THR A 141 -15.04 0.26 11.49
CA THR A 141 -13.74 0.44 10.84
C THR A 141 -13.21 1.86 11.04
N GLU A 142 -14.05 2.88 10.84
CA GLU A 142 -13.73 4.28 11.11
C GLU A 142 -13.30 4.48 12.58
N MET A 143 -14.10 4.03 13.54
CA MET A 143 -13.78 4.18 14.96
C MET A 143 -12.42 3.58 15.30
N ARG A 144 -12.10 2.43 14.70
CA ARG A 144 -10.84 1.73 14.96
C ARG A 144 -9.65 2.39 14.29
N ILE A 145 -9.81 2.89 13.06
CA ILE A 145 -8.80 3.70 12.36
C ILE A 145 -8.48 4.97 13.16
N ARG A 146 -9.50 5.68 13.65
CA ARG A 146 -9.30 6.89 14.47
C ARG A 146 -8.60 6.62 15.80
N LYS A 147 -8.73 5.40 16.32
CA LYS A 147 -8.06 4.97 17.56
C LYS A 147 -6.68 4.36 17.29
N PHE A 148 -6.41 3.91 16.07
CA PHE A 148 -5.15 3.28 15.70
C PHE A 148 -3.99 4.27 15.84
N ASP A 149 -2.91 3.76 16.40
CA ASP A 149 -1.64 4.44 16.57
C ASP A 149 -0.58 3.36 16.38
N ILE A 150 0.23 3.50 15.34
CA ILE A 150 1.28 2.55 15.00
C ILE A 150 2.30 2.40 16.15
N LEU A 151 2.55 3.46 16.93
CA LEU A 151 3.50 3.40 18.05
C LEU A 151 2.96 2.57 19.23
N ALA A 152 1.63 2.42 19.31
CA ALA A 152 0.96 1.62 20.31
C ALA A 152 0.69 0.17 19.84
N ASP A 153 0.94 -0.14 18.58
CA ASP A 153 0.72 -1.46 17.97
C ASP A 153 1.77 -2.49 18.42
N GLU A 154 1.34 -3.71 18.72
CA GLU A 154 2.21 -4.74 19.32
C GLU A 154 3.19 -5.36 18.32
N ASP A 155 2.76 -5.60 17.08
CA ASP A 155 3.64 -6.15 16.04
C ASP A 155 4.72 -5.12 15.69
N TYR A 156 4.34 -3.85 15.56
CA TYR A 156 5.29 -2.75 15.37
C TYR A 156 6.30 -2.63 16.52
N LYS A 157 5.86 -2.73 17.77
CA LYS A 157 6.76 -2.69 18.94
C LYS A 157 7.77 -3.83 18.93
N SER A 158 7.35 -5.01 18.46
CA SER A 158 8.20 -6.20 18.38
C SER A 158 9.34 -6.07 17.37
N LEU A 159 9.23 -5.15 16.40
CA LEU A 159 10.29 -4.91 15.42
C LEU A 159 11.54 -4.33 16.09
N PRO A 160 12.75 -4.80 15.71
CA PRO A 160 13.99 -4.15 16.07
C PRO A 160 14.07 -2.75 15.45
N ALA A 161 14.95 -1.90 15.97
CA ALA A 161 15.30 -0.65 15.30
C ALA A 161 15.83 -0.97 13.90
N SER A 162 15.04 -0.66 12.88
CA SER A 162 15.21 -1.07 11.49
C SER A 162 14.43 -0.12 10.59
N GLU A 163 14.75 -0.12 9.30
CA GLU A 163 14.08 0.71 8.29
C GLU A 163 12.59 0.37 8.19
N TRP A 164 12.20 -0.88 8.43
CA TRP A 164 10.79 -1.26 8.59
C TRP A 164 10.07 -0.39 9.63
N LYS A 165 10.71 -0.17 10.78
CA LYS A 165 10.14 0.60 11.88
C LYS A 165 10.02 2.07 11.51
N ASP A 166 11.07 2.65 10.96
CA ASP A 166 11.09 4.07 10.58
C ASP A 166 10.08 4.38 9.46
N VAL A 167 10.03 3.53 8.43
CA VAL A 167 9.13 3.73 7.29
C VAL A 167 7.67 3.54 7.70
N LEU A 168 7.35 2.51 8.48
CA LEU A 168 5.98 2.32 8.99
C LEU A 168 5.54 3.50 9.87
N ALA A 169 6.40 3.98 10.77
CA ALA A 169 6.10 5.12 11.63
C ALA A 169 5.82 6.39 10.82
N GLY A 170 6.66 6.67 9.81
CA GLY A 170 6.51 7.84 8.95
C GLY A 170 5.25 7.81 8.07
N MET A 171 4.91 6.65 7.50
CA MET A 171 3.75 6.51 6.62
C MET A 171 2.42 6.37 7.37
N LEU A 172 2.44 5.82 8.59
CA LEU A 172 1.24 5.58 9.41
C LEU A 172 1.10 6.54 10.60
N ALA A 173 1.81 7.68 10.57
CA ALA A 173 1.57 8.73 11.54
C ALA A 173 0.09 9.14 11.52
N LYS A 174 -0.51 9.14 12.71
CA LYS A 174 -1.94 9.40 12.89
C LYS A 174 -2.32 10.79 12.41
N GLU A 175 -1.57 11.79 12.89
CA GLU A 175 -1.73 13.17 12.47
C GLU A 175 -1.20 13.34 11.05
N LYS A 176 -2.06 13.82 10.16
CA LYS A 176 -1.77 13.96 8.71
C LYS A 176 -0.54 14.83 8.43
N ASP A 177 -0.30 15.85 9.25
CA ASP A 177 0.80 16.80 9.05
C ASP A 177 2.15 16.23 9.52
N ASP A 178 2.15 15.27 10.44
CA ASP A 178 3.35 14.51 10.85
C ASP A 178 3.65 13.35 9.90
N ARG A 179 2.65 12.88 9.15
CA ARG A 179 2.77 11.79 8.18
C ARG A 179 3.63 12.20 7.01
N TRP A 180 4.49 11.32 6.51
CA TRP A 180 5.30 11.56 5.33
C TRP A 180 4.48 11.78 4.06
N SER A 181 5.05 12.53 3.12
CA SER A 181 4.61 12.63 1.74
C SER A 181 5.09 11.41 0.96
N SER A 182 4.54 11.20 -0.24
CA SER A 182 5.04 10.15 -1.14
C SER A 182 6.50 10.36 -1.54
N ALA A 183 6.96 11.62 -1.60
CA ALA A 183 8.36 11.94 -1.92
C ALA A 183 9.29 11.55 -0.76
N GLU A 184 8.95 11.94 0.46
CA GLU A 184 9.70 11.56 1.67
C GLU A 184 9.72 10.04 1.86
N ALA A 185 8.58 9.36 1.67
CA ALA A 185 8.50 7.91 1.76
C ALA A 185 9.37 7.22 0.69
N LEU A 186 9.33 7.69 -0.57
CA LEU A 186 10.15 7.14 -1.64
C LEU A 186 11.65 7.29 -1.34
N GLU A 187 12.09 8.48 -0.91
CA GLU A 187 13.50 8.73 -0.57
C GLU A 187 14.00 7.76 0.51
N LYS A 188 13.21 7.55 1.58
CA LYS A 188 13.57 6.66 2.69
C LYS A 188 13.63 5.20 2.27
N VAL A 189 12.68 4.74 1.45
CA VAL A 189 12.65 3.35 0.98
C VAL A 189 13.73 3.08 -0.08
N GLU A 190 14.07 4.05 -0.93
CA GLU A 190 15.20 3.92 -1.87
C GLU A 190 16.54 3.85 -1.12
N ALA A 191 16.72 4.67 -0.09
CA ALA A 191 17.90 4.60 0.77
C ALA A 191 18.02 3.23 1.46
N TRP A 192 16.91 2.67 1.93
CA TRP A 192 16.85 1.33 2.51
C TRP A 192 17.24 0.24 1.48
N GLY A 193 16.70 0.29 0.26
CA GLY A 193 17.05 -0.66 -0.80
C GLY A 193 18.52 -0.60 -1.22
N ALA A 194 19.14 0.59 -1.20
CA ALA A 194 20.54 0.79 -1.54
C ALA A 194 21.53 0.27 -0.47
N GLY A 195 21.10 0.17 0.80
CA GLY A 195 21.89 -0.33 1.92
C GLY A 195 22.14 -1.85 1.92
N GLY A 196 21.54 -2.58 0.97
CA GLY A 196 21.59 -4.03 0.88
C GLY A 196 20.51 -4.67 1.74
N PHE A 197 19.57 -5.36 1.11
CA PHE A 197 18.50 -6.11 1.76
C PHE A 197 19.07 -7.40 2.38
N ALA A 198 19.80 -7.24 3.48
CA ALA A 198 20.28 -8.35 4.29
C ALA A 198 19.65 -8.26 5.68
N ASP A 199 18.32 -8.41 5.75
CA ASP A 199 17.73 -8.91 6.97
C ASP A 199 16.95 -10.19 6.73
N ARG A 200 17.38 -11.20 7.47
CA ARG A 200 16.97 -12.59 7.39
C ARG A 200 15.53 -12.66 7.85
N ALA A 201 14.61 -13.00 6.94
CA ALA A 201 13.39 -13.67 7.33
C ALA A 201 13.76 -15.05 7.90
N SER A 202 14.22 -15.10 9.16
CA SER A 202 14.28 -16.34 9.93
C SER A 202 12.88 -16.63 10.48
N GLY A 203 11.99 -17.03 9.58
CA GLY A 203 10.81 -17.83 9.91
C GLY A 203 10.92 -19.11 9.08
N PRO A 204 10.65 -20.30 9.65
CA PRO A 204 10.68 -21.53 8.87
C PRO A 204 9.72 -21.39 7.69
N VAL A 205 10.24 -21.64 6.48
CA VAL A 205 9.43 -21.84 5.28
C VAL A 205 8.46 -22.98 5.60
N PRO A 206 7.14 -22.78 5.52
CA PRO A 206 6.20 -23.89 5.64
C PRO A 206 6.52 -24.87 4.51
N GLU A 207 6.89 -26.10 4.84
CA GLU A 207 7.00 -27.16 3.86
C GLU A 207 5.64 -27.29 3.16
N LEU A 208 5.67 -27.21 1.83
CA LEU A 208 4.49 -27.48 1.01
C LEU A 208 4.01 -28.91 1.31
N PRO A 209 2.70 -29.12 1.53
CA PRO A 209 2.17 -30.46 1.69
C PRO A 209 2.50 -31.31 0.45
N GLU A 210 3.02 -32.52 0.66
CA GLU A 210 3.18 -33.55 -0.38
C GLU A 210 1.81 -34.00 -0.91
N CYS A 211 1.17 -33.17 -1.72
CA CYS A 211 -0.10 -33.46 -2.40
C CYS A 211 0.01 -33.20 -3.91
N PHE A 212 1.12 -33.60 -4.53
CA PHE A 212 1.15 -33.96 -5.95
C PHE A 212 1.85 -35.30 -6.08
N GLY A 213 1.13 -36.34 -5.64
CA GLY A 213 1.48 -37.72 -5.92
C GLY A 213 1.49 -37.96 -7.42
N LYS A 214 2.69 -38.22 -7.95
CA LYS A 214 3.03 -39.27 -8.91
C LYS A 214 2.07 -39.42 -10.09
N THR A 215 2.47 -38.90 -11.25
CA THR A 215 2.12 -39.49 -12.54
C THR A 215 2.45 -40.99 -12.52
N ALA A 216 1.42 -41.82 -12.63
CA ALA A 216 1.54 -43.24 -12.89
C ALA A 216 0.92 -43.55 -14.25
N ALA A 217 1.65 -44.35 -15.01
CA ALA A 217 1.41 -44.91 -16.36
C ALA A 217 1.93 -44.07 -17.53
#